data_AF-A0A351SQM3-F1
#
_entry.id   AF-A0A351SQM3-F1
#
_cell.length_a   1.000
_cell.length_b   1.000
_cell.length_c   1.000
_cell.angle_alpha   90.00
_cell.angle_beta   90.00
_cell.angle_gamma   90.00
#
_symmetry.space_group_name_H-M   'P 1'
#
loop_
_entity.id
_entity.type
_entity.pdbx_description
1 polymer ?
#
loop_
_entity_poly.entity_id
_entity_poly.type
_entity_poly.pdbx_seq_one_letter_code
_entity_poly.pdbx_strand_id
1 'polypeptide(L)'
;MDERMLLCDYKDELKNAHGYDEEFAQNIAILADSMVESYGEDYRDVIFSAIKSCKFKSAKTKKSGVMETVEEVISSEGIVVNNGDRRDLKTSLVAYGEQPNIVSEDGNFKIASVTRTMALSPRFNWENPESLYFLAKETDTLVNGYLNGYSIDGTTLTTKTGLRTQIEFIEDSRGDVTRTLISDRGYGLENGLSLYEACRMVRENYDPSYDPTGFDYERLSSGFIESLGLKDHIRIARVTKDKSELERALPNGLDPLIEAFDELSELEAVRMNSVLDSQQLSEASVSLEEFFQKRMSPLVTEISSSLSKEGIQNVIK
;
A
#
# COMPACT_ATOMS: atom_id res chain seq x y z
N MET A 1 -20.42 -18.57 -19.44
CA MET A 1 -20.90 -19.13 -18.17
C MET A 1 -19.68 -19.05 -17.27
N ASP A 2 -19.65 -18.00 -16.46
CA ASP A 2 -18.46 -17.60 -15.71
C ASP A 2 -18.46 -18.39 -14.41
N GLU A 3 -17.57 -19.37 -14.28
CA GLU A 3 -17.38 -20.15 -13.05
C GLU A 3 -16.72 -19.26 -12.01
N ARG A 4 -17.53 -18.39 -11.39
CA ARG A 4 -17.07 -17.53 -10.30
C ARG A 4 -16.65 -18.41 -9.12
N MET A 5 -15.38 -18.30 -8.73
CA MET A 5 -14.86 -18.99 -7.56
C MET A 5 -15.61 -18.53 -6.30
N LEU A 6 -16.21 -19.47 -5.57
CA LEU A 6 -16.88 -19.16 -4.31
C LEU A 6 -15.83 -18.92 -3.21
N LEU A 7 -16.21 -18.17 -2.18
CA LEU A 7 -15.36 -17.93 -1.00
C LEU A 7 -14.84 -19.25 -0.37
N CYS A 8 -15.68 -20.28 -0.36
CA CYS A 8 -15.31 -21.61 0.13
C CYS A 8 -14.21 -22.26 -0.72
N ASP A 9 -14.29 -22.10 -2.04
CA ASP A 9 -13.30 -22.66 -2.98
C ASP A 9 -11.96 -21.94 -2.79
N TYR A 10 -12.00 -20.60 -2.68
CA TYR A 10 -10.79 -19.80 -2.50
C TYR A 10 -10.08 -20.08 -1.17
N LYS A 11 -10.84 -20.29 -0.08
CA LYS A 11 -10.29 -20.76 1.20
C LYS A 11 -9.51 -22.06 1.04
N ASP A 12 -10.08 -23.04 0.34
CA ASP A 12 -9.42 -24.33 0.13
C ASP A 12 -8.16 -24.18 -0.74
N GLU A 13 -8.15 -23.26 -1.70
CA GLU A 13 -6.93 -22.92 -2.44
C GLU A 13 -5.83 -22.34 -1.54
N LEU A 14 -6.17 -21.44 -0.61
CA LEU A 14 -5.21 -20.86 0.34
C LEU A 14 -4.60 -21.93 1.26
N LYS A 15 -5.42 -22.86 1.74
CA LYS A 15 -4.97 -24.02 2.53
C LYS A 15 -4.01 -24.89 1.74
N ASN A 16 -4.34 -25.19 0.48
CA ASN A 16 -3.50 -26.04 -0.37
C ASN A 16 -2.18 -25.35 -0.76
N ALA A 17 -2.20 -24.03 -0.99
CA ALA A 17 -1.02 -23.26 -1.40
C ALA A 17 -0.02 -23.07 -0.25
N HIS A 18 -0.49 -22.79 0.96
CA HIS A 18 0.37 -22.35 2.07
C HIS A 18 0.30 -23.22 3.33
N GLY A 19 -0.60 -24.21 3.38
CA GLY A 19 -0.77 -25.08 4.53
C GLY A 19 -1.41 -24.40 5.75
N TYR A 20 -2.24 -23.37 5.52
CA TYR A 20 -2.98 -22.69 6.59
C TYR A 20 -4.01 -23.63 7.24
N ASP A 21 -4.32 -23.36 8.51
CA ASP A 21 -5.50 -23.96 9.14
C ASP A 21 -6.80 -23.35 8.59
N GLU A 22 -7.92 -24.01 8.91
CA GLU A 22 -9.25 -23.67 8.40
C GLU A 22 -9.68 -22.24 8.75
N GLU A 23 -9.48 -21.84 10.00
CA GLU A 23 -9.92 -20.54 10.52
C GLU A 23 -9.11 -19.41 9.90
N PHE A 24 -7.79 -19.58 9.84
CA PHE A 24 -6.90 -18.59 9.26
C PHE A 24 -7.15 -18.40 7.76
N ALA A 25 -7.34 -19.49 7.01
CA ALA A 25 -7.68 -19.43 5.59
C ALA A 25 -9.05 -18.78 5.36
N GLN A 26 -10.03 -19.07 6.22
CA GLN A 26 -11.36 -18.46 6.16
C GLN A 26 -11.29 -16.94 6.38
N ASN A 27 -10.50 -16.48 7.35
CA ASN A 27 -10.32 -15.05 7.63
C ASN A 27 -9.65 -14.31 6.46
N ILE A 28 -8.63 -14.89 5.84
CA ILE A 28 -7.99 -14.31 4.65
C ILE A 28 -8.96 -14.30 3.45
N ALA A 29 -9.76 -15.35 3.27
CA ALA A 29 -10.76 -15.38 2.21
C ALA A 29 -11.83 -14.28 2.39
N ILE A 30 -12.29 -14.05 3.62
CA ILE A 30 -13.23 -12.96 3.95
C ILE A 30 -12.60 -11.59 3.63
N LEU A 31 -11.34 -11.37 4.04
CA LEU A 31 -10.62 -10.14 3.71
C LEU A 31 -10.56 -9.91 2.19
N ALA A 32 -10.26 -10.95 1.43
CA ALA A 32 -10.21 -10.87 -0.03
C ALA A 32 -11.56 -10.48 -0.63
N ASP A 33 -12.66 -11.06 -0.12
CA ASP A 33 -14.02 -10.74 -0.57
C ASP A 33 -14.41 -9.29 -0.22
N SER A 34 -14.09 -8.82 1.00
CA SER A 34 -14.26 -7.41 1.39
C SER A 34 -13.50 -6.47 0.46
N MET A 35 -12.29 -6.85 0.01
CA MET A 35 -11.54 -6.08 -0.98
C MET A 35 -12.22 -6.08 -2.36
N VAL A 36 -12.84 -7.18 -2.77
CA VAL A 36 -13.60 -7.24 -4.04
C VAL A 36 -14.82 -6.33 -3.97
N GLU A 37 -15.58 -6.35 -2.87
CA GLU A 37 -16.69 -5.42 -2.65
C GLU A 37 -16.21 -3.96 -2.69
N SER A 38 -15.02 -3.73 -2.13
CA SER A 38 -14.38 -2.43 -2.09
C SER A 38 -13.99 -1.95 -3.49
N TYR A 39 -13.20 -2.72 -4.24
CA TYR A 39 -12.60 -2.34 -5.53
C TYR A 39 -13.54 -2.52 -6.73
N GLY A 40 -14.42 -3.51 -6.68
CA GLY A 40 -15.28 -3.94 -7.77
C GLY A 40 -14.93 -5.33 -8.30
N GLU A 41 -15.95 -6.04 -8.80
CA GLU A 41 -15.82 -7.41 -9.31
C GLU A 41 -14.83 -7.56 -10.47
N ASP A 42 -14.60 -6.51 -11.26
CA ASP A 42 -13.63 -6.51 -12.36
C ASP A 42 -12.19 -6.77 -11.88
N TYR A 43 -11.91 -6.57 -10.59
CA TYR A 43 -10.58 -6.78 -9.98
C TYR A 43 -10.48 -8.09 -9.18
N ARG A 44 -11.54 -8.89 -9.11
CA ARG A 44 -11.59 -10.13 -8.30
C ARG A 44 -10.40 -11.04 -8.54
N ASP A 45 -10.10 -11.35 -9.80
CA ASP A 45 -9.02 -12.27 -10.16
C ASP A 45 -7.64 -11.74 -9.75
N VAL A 46 -7.42 -10.42 -9.89
CA VAL A 46 -6.16 -9.77 -9.49
C VAL A 46 -6.01 -9.79 -7.97
N ILE A 47 -7.08 -9.47 -7.23
CA ILE A 47 -7.10 -9.47 -5.76
C ILE A 47 -6.80 -10.88 -5.24
N PHE A 48 -7.51 -11.89 -5.74
CA PHE A 48 -7.33 -13.27 -5.32
C PHE A 48 -5.95 -13.80 -5.71
N SER A 49 -5.47 -13.50 -6.91
CA SER A 49 -4.12 -13.91 -7.33
C SER A 49 -3.03 -13.27 -6.48
N ALA A 50 -3.16 -11.97 -6.17
CA ALA A 50 -2.22 -11.24 -5.35
C ALA A 50 -2.13 -11.83 -3.93
N ILE A 51 -3.28 -12.00 -3.27
CA ILE A 51 -3.38 -12.56 -1.92
C ILE A 51 -2.86 -14.01 -1.89
N LYS A 52 -3.27 -14.85 -2.85
CA LYS A 52 -2.79 -16.24 -2.96
C LYS A 52 -1.29 -16.32 -3.20
N SER A 53 -0.69 -15.36 -3.92
CA SER A 53 0.76 -15.32 -4.15
C SER A 53 1.57 -14.88 -2.91
N CYS A 54 0.90 -14.35 -1.89
CA CYS A 54 1.53 -13.83 -0.68
C CYS A 54 1.41 -14.83 0.47
N LYS A 55 2.53 -15.04 1.18
CA LYS A 55 2.56 -15.88 2.37
C LYS A 55 2.27 -15.05 3.62
N PHE A 56 1.18 -15.34 4.31
CA PHE A 56 0.81 -14.74 5.57
C PHE A 56 1.46 -15.52 6.72
N LYS A 57 2.23 -14.84 7.56
CA LYS A 57 3.05 -15.48 8.58
C LYS A 57 2.97 -14.71 9.90
N SER A 58 2.48 -15.37 10.92
CA SER A 58 2.47 -14.83 12.28
C SER A 58 3.85 -14.94 12.93
N ALA A 59 4.30 -13.83 13.47
CA ALA A 59 5.47 -13.75 14.33
C ALA A 59 5.25 -14.60 15.59
N LYS A 60 6.32 -15.24 16.05
CA LYS A 60 6.25 -16.17 17.18
C LYS A 60 6.84 -15.54 18.44
N THR A 61 6.36 -15.99 19.60
CA THR A 61 7.11 -15.78 20.85
C THR A 61 8.30 -16.74 20.88
N LYS A 62 9.51 -16.19 20.96
CA LYS A 62 10.75 -16.99 21.04
C LYS A 62 10.82 -17.70 22.39
N LYS A 63 11.62 -18.78 22.48
CA LYS A 63 11.83 -19.55 23.73
C LYS A 63 12.33 -18.69 24.91
N SER A 64 12.98 -17.56 24.62
CA SER A 64 13.43 -16.58 25.61
C SER A 64 12.32 -15.70 26.20
N GLY A 65 11.07 -15.82 25.71
CA GLY A 65 9.96 -14.92 26.05
C GLY A 65 9.95 -13.61 25.25
N VAL A 66 10.96 -13.38 24.40
CA VAL A 66 11.02 -12.21 23.51
C VAL A 66 10.13 -12.45 22.29
N MET A 67 9.29 -11.46 21.96
CA MET A 67 8.45 -11.49 20.76
C MET A 67 9.30 -11.27 19.50
N GLU A 68 9.11 -12.12 18.50
CA GLU A 68 9.61 -11.87 17.15
C GLU A 68 8.94 -10.63 16.57
N THR A 69 9.69 -9.77 15.89
CA THR A 69 9.12 -8.58 15.22
C THR A 69 8.64 -8.95 13.82
N VAL A 70 7.72 -8.18 13.26
CA VAL A 70 7.29 -8.37 11.86
C VAL A 70 8.46 -8.22 10.87
N GLU A 71 9.45 -7.39 11.19
CA GLU A 71 10.71 -7.27 10.45
C GLU A 71 11.54 -8.56 10.45
N GLU A 72 11.66 -9.23 11.60
CA GLU A 72 12.36 -10.51 11.68
C GLU A 72 11.65 -11.58 10.84
N VAL A 73 10.31 -11.59 10.85
CA VAL A 73 9.51 -12.50 10.00
C VAL A 73 9.78 -12.25 8.51
N ILE A 74 9.70 -11.00 8.05
CA ILE A 74 9.97 -10.63 6.65
C ILE A 74 11.40 -11.03 6.26
N SER A 75 12.39 -10.70 7.10
CA SER A 75 13.80 -11.01 6.83
C SER A 75 14.05 -12.52 6.76
N SER A 76 13.32 -13.32 7.55
CA SER A 76 13.43 -14.79 7.52
C SER A 76 12.98 -15.42 6.20
N GLU A 77 12.21 -14.69 5.39
CA GLU A 77 11.76 -15.12 4.05
C GLU A 77 12.68 -14.60 2.94
N GLY A 78 13.86 -14.08 3.29
CA GLY A 78 14.87 -13.61 2.33
C GLY A 78 14.55 -12.26 1.69
N ILE A 79 13.57 -11.52 2.22
CA ILE A 79 13.26 -10.17 1.79
C ILE A 79 14.26 -9.23 2.47
N VAL A 80 15.11 -8.59 1.67
CA VAL A 80 16.05 -7.58 2.16
C VAL A 80 15.25 -6.37 2.55
N VAL A 81 15.62 -5.78 3.68
CA VAL A 81 14.93 -4.57 4.07
C VAL A 81 15.83 -3.43 4.47
N ASN A 82 15.64 -2.34 3.74
CA ASN A 82 16.48 -1.18 3.77
C ASN A 82 16.09 -0.30 4.95
N ASN A 83 17.08 0.10 5.73
CA ASN A 83 16.89 0.85 6.98
C ASN A 83 16.26 2.25 6.78
N GLY A 84 16.18 2.77 5.54
CA GLY A 84 15.67 4.11 5.23
C GLY A 84 14.17 4.28 5.51
N ASP A 85 13.37 3.23 5.30
CA ASP A 85 11.89 3.29 5.38
C ASP A 85 11.33 2.83 6.75
N ARG A 86 12.19 2.53 7.75
CA ARG A 86 11.84 1.56 8.80
C ARG A 86 11.91 2.04 10.25
N ARG A 87 11.24 3.15 10.58
CA ARG A 87 10.96 3.47 11.99
C ARG A 87 9.68 2.80 12.52
N ASP A 88 8.72 2.45 11.65
CA ASP A 88 7.40 1.92 12.07
C ASP A 88 7.32 0.39 12.24
N LEU A 89 8.27 -0.38 11.72
CA LEU A 89 8.14 -1.84 11.64
C LEU A 89 8.44 -2.59 12.93
N LYS A 90 9.04 -1.93 13.92
CA LYS A 90 9.27 -2.56 15.24
C LYS A 90 7.99 -2.60 16.08
N THR A 91 7.03 -1.73 15.79
CA THR A 91 5.77 -1.59 16.54
C THR A 91 4.55 -1.89 15.70
N SER A 92 4.69 -2.02 14.38
CA SER A 92 3.55 -2.34 13.51
C SER A 92 2.89 -3.68 13.84
N LEU A 93 1.57 -3.71 13.75
CA LEU A 93 0.77 -4.94 13.89
C LEU A 93 0.87 -5.84 12.66
N VAL A 94 1.07 -5.24 11.48
CA VAL A 94 1.18 -5.95 10.20
C VAL A 94 2.23 -5.28 9.33
N ALA A 95 2.97 -6.05 8.55
CA ALA A 95 3.87 -5.50 7.55
C ALA A 95 3.88 -6.37 6.29
N TYR A 96 3.72 -5.73 5.14
CA TYR A 96 3.98 -6.36 3.85
C TYR A 96 5.44 -6.18 3.45
N GLY A 97 6.02 -7.23 2.90
CA GLY A 97 7.34 -7.20 2.27
C GLY A 97 7.33 -7.99 0.97
N GLU A 98 8.05 -7.48 -0.01
CA GLU A 98 8.27 -8.16 -1.28
C GLU A 98 9.71 -8.02 -1.76
N GLN A 99 10.17 -9.03 -2.49
CA GLN A 99 11.52 -9.10 -3.02
C GLN A 99 11.51 -9.75 -4.41
N PRO A 100 11.82 -9.02 -5.49
CA PRO A 100 12.06 -9.63 -6.78
C PRO A 100 13.37 -10.42 -6.74
N ASN A 101 13.33 -11.64 -7.23
CA ASN A 101 14.50 -12.48 -7.49
C ASN A 101 15.00 -12.15 -8.89
N ILE A 102 16.10 -11.40 -8.96
CA ILE A 102 16.70 -10.96 -10.22
C ILE A 102 17.87 -11.88 -10.54
N VAL A 103 17.86 -12.44 -11.75
CA VAL A 103 18.96 -13.26 -12.26
C VAL A 103 19.60 -12.58 -13.47
N SER A 104 20.91 -12.77 -13.61
CA SER A 104 21.73 -12.29 -14.72
C SER A 104 21.99 -13.45 -15.67
N GLU A 105 21.49 -13.35 -16.90
CA GLU A 105 21.70 -14.34 -17.98
C GLU A 105 22.22 -13.63 -19.23
N ASP A 106 23.39 -14.06 -19.70
CA ASP A 106 24.06 -13.51 -20.90
C ASP A 106 24.23 -11.97 -20.85
N GLY A 107 24.44 -11.42 -19.66
CA GLY A 107 24.60 -9.98 -19.43
C GLY A 107 23.27 -9.19 -19.40
N ASN A 108 22.13 -9.88 -19.43
CA ASN A 108 20.80 -9.28 -19.28
C ASN A 108 20.17 -9.69 -17.95
N PHE A 109 19.50 -8.74 -17.32
CA PHE A 109 18.78 -9.00 -16.08
C PHE A 109 17.33 -9.38 -16.36
N LYS A 110 16.81 -10.36 -15.60
CA LYS A 110 15.39 -10.73 -15.63
C LYS A 110 14.88 -11.04 -14.23
N ILE A 111 13.58 -10.87 -14.03
CA ILE A 111 12.88 -11.23 -12.79
C ILE A 111 12.43 -12.67 -12.91
N ALA A 112 13.05 -13.58 -12.16
CA ALA A 112 12.73 -15.01 -12.17
C ALA A 112 11.48 -15.32 -11.34
N SER A 113 11.33 -14.63 -10.21
CA SER A 113 10.20 -14.76 -9.30
C SER A 113 10.09 -13.52 -8.40
N VAL A 114 8.98 -13.38 -7.67
CA VAL A 114 8.84 -12.37 -6.61
C VAL A 114 8.37 -13.08 -5.36
N THR A 115 9.14 -12.97 -4.28
CA THR A 115 8.75 -13.47 -2.96
C THR A 115 7.92 -12.40 -2.26
N ARG A 116 6.78 -12.79 -1.70
CA ARG A 116 5.84 -11.88 -1.01
C ARG A 116 5.44 -12.46 0.34
N THR A 117 5.54 -11.63 1.38
CA THR A 117 5.20 -12.03 2.75
C THR A 117 4.40 -10.95 3.44
N MET A 118 3.29 -11.35 4.06
CA MET A 118 2.53 -10.55 5.01
C MET A 118 2.88 -11.03 6.43
N ALA A 119 3.62 -10.24 7.18
CA ALA A 119 3.99 -10.57 8.55
C ALA A 119 2.96 -10.01 9.53
N LEU A 120 2.44 -10.87 10.41
CA LEU A 120 1.49 -10.49 11.47
C LEU A 120 2.22 -10.49 12.81
N SER A 121 2.12 -9.40 13.57
CA SER A 121 2.68 -9.28 14.91
C SER A 121 2.08 -10.32 15.86
N PRO A 122 2.77 -10.75 16.94
CA PRO A 122 2.17 -11.63 17.93
C PRO A 122 0.98 -10.98 18.68
N ARG A 123 0.80 -9.66 18.53
CA ARG A 123 -0.33 -8.89 19.08
C ARG A 123 -1.48 -8.71 18.09
N PHE A 124 -1.33 -9.17 16.85
CA PHE A 124 -2.38 -9.10 15.85
C PHE A 124 -3.60 -9.90 16.31
N ASN A 125 -4.79 -9.33 16.15
CA ASN A 125 -6.06 -9.98 16.48
C ASN A 125 -7.11 -9.67 15.41
N TRP A 126 -7.73 -10.72 14.85
CA TRP A 126 -8.80 -10.60 13.86
C TRP A 126 -10.06 -9.89 14.37
N GLU A 127 -10.27 -9.82 15.69
CA GLU A 127 -11.40 -9.11 16.32
C GLU A 127 -11.08 -7.63 16.60
N ASN A 128 -9.82 -7.21 16.44
CA ASN A 128 -9.40 -5.85 16.74
C ASN A 128 -9.45 -4.98 15.46
N PRO A 129 -10.28 -3.91 15.40
CA PRO A 129 -10.40 -3.06 14.22
C PRO A 129 -9.08 -2.44 13.74
N GLU A 130 -8.16 -2.13 14.65
CA GLU A 130 -6.86 -1.56 14.29
C GLU A 130 -5.92 -2.61 13.68
N SER A 131 -5.96 -3.85 14.15
CA SER A 131 -5.27 -4.97 13.48
C SER A 131 -5.79 -5.16 12.06
N LEU A 132 -7.11 -5.14 11.88
CA LEU A 132 -7.76 -5.25 10.57
C LEU A 132 -7.42 -4.06 9.67
N TYR A 133 -7.34 -2.84 10.21
CA TYR A 133 -6.93 -1.65 9.48
C TYR A 133 -5.52 -1.77 8.89
N PHE A 134 -4.54 -2.17 9.70
CA PHE A 134 -3.18 -2.39 9.19
C PHE A 134 -3.12 -3.55 8.20
N LEU A 135 -3.88 -4.64 8.43
CA LEU A 135 -3.95 -5.73 7.47
C LEU A 135 -4.56 -5.28 6.14
N ALA A 136 -5.64 -4.50 6.18
CA ALA A 136 -6.29 -3.93 5.02
C ALA A 136 -5.34 -3.05 4.21
N LYS A 137 -4.64 -2.12 4.86
CA LYS A 137 -3.66 -1.22 4.25
C LYS A 137 -2.55 -2.00 3.53
N GLU A 138 -1.97 -2.97 4.21
CA GLU A 138 -0.85 -3.74 3.66
C GLU A 138 -1.31 -4.69 2.55
N THR A 139 -2.55 -5.22 2.63
CA THR A 139 -3.13 -6.04 1.56
C THR A 139 -3.51 -5.20 0.34
N ASP A 140 -3.99 -3.99 0.56
CA ASP A 140 -4.22 -2.99 -0.48
C ASP A 140 -2.91 -2.67 -1.22
N THR A 141 -1.81 -2.47 -0.47
CA THR A 141 -0.46 -2.30 -1.03
C THR A 141 -0.03 -3.51 -1.86
N LEU A 142 -0.28 -4.73 -1.37
CA LEU A 142 0.01 -5.98 -2.09
C LEU A 142 -0.77 -6.07 -3.42
N VAL A 143 -2.08 -5.84 -3.41
CA VAL A 143 -2.92 -5.89 -4.62
C VAL A 143 -2.44 -4.87 -5.63
N ASN A 144 -2.18 -3.65 -5.17
CA ASN A 144 -1.66 -2.58 -6.01
C ASN A 144 -0.20 -2.78 -6.41
N GLY A 145 0.57 -3.68 -5.81
CA GLY A 145 1.93 -4.03 -6.24
C GLY A 145 2.00 -5.27 -7.15
N TYR A 146 0.89 -5.98 -7.34
CA TYR A 146 0.91 -7.30 -7.95
C TYR A 146 1.05 -7.27 -9.47
N LEU A 147 0.09 -6.64 -10.15
CA LEU A 147 0.04 -6.61 -11.62
C LEU A 147 1.03 -5.58 -12.16
N ASN A 148 1.93 -6.01 -13.05
CA ASN A 148 2.96 -5.16 -13.65
C ASN A 148 3.78 -4.36 -12.61
N GLY A 149 3.96 -4.92 -11.42
CA GLY A 149 4.65 -4.25 -10.31
C GLY A 149 6.15 -4.09 -10.52
N TYR A 150 6.74 -4.83 -11.46
CA TYR A 150 8.17 -4.78 -11.73
C TYR A 150 8.46 -4.84 -13.23
N SER A 151 9.47 -4.09 -13.66
CA SER A 151 10.05 -4.18 -14.99
C SER A 151 11.55 -3.88 -14.95
N ILE A 152 12.31 -4.51 -15.84
CA ILE A 152 13.74 -4.26 -16.01
C ILE A 152 13.98 -3.75 -17.42
N ASP A 153 14.74 -2.64 -17.54
CA ASP A 153 15.27 -2.13 -18.79
C ASP A 153 16.79 -1.86 -18.62
N GLY A 154 17.61 -2.68 -19.29
CA GLY A 154 19.05 -2.69 -19.10
C GLY A 154 19.44 -2.92 -17.64
N THR A 155 20.09 -1.93 -17.03
CA THR A 155 20.51 -1.91 -15.62
C THR A 155 19.55 -1.12 -14.73
N THR A 156 18.31 -0.91 -15.16
CA THR A 156 17.31 -0.17 -14.40
C THR A 156 16.18 -1.10 -14.02
N LEU A 157 15.95 -1.26 -12.71
CA LEU A 157 14.75 -1.88 -12.16
C LEU A 157 13.75 -0.77 -11.84
N THR A 158 12.53 -0.92 -12.35
CA THR A 158 11.39 -0.07 -11.96
C THR A 158 10.41 -0.92 -11.15
N THR A 159 10.10 -0.46 -9.95
CA THR A 159 9.08 -1.03 -9.07
C THR A 159 7.88 -0.08 -9.01
N LYS A 160 6.67 -0.59 -9.22
CA LYS A 160 5.43 0.17 -9.23
C LYS A 160 4.43 -0.41 -8.23
N THR A 161 4.05 0.37 -7.24
CA THR A 161 3.03 0.02 -6.25
C THR A 161 1.95 1.08 -6.30
N GLY A 162 0.76 0.72 -6.80
CA GLY A 162 -0.26 1.68 -7.21
C GLY A 162 0.30 2.81 -8.08
N LEU A 163 0.21 4.05 -7.57
CA LEU A 163 0.72 5.26 -8.21
C LEU A 163 2.21 5.55 -7.90
N ARG A 164 2.80 4.92 -6.88
CA ARG A 164 4.22 5.05 -6.51
C ARG A 164 5.12 4.40 -7.57
N THR A 165 6.23 5.04 -7.87
CA THR A 165 7.30 4.49 -8.73
C THR A 165 8.63 4.62 -8.02
N GLN A 166 9.33 3.50 -7.89
CA GLN A 166 10.70 3.43 -7.39
C GLN A 166 11.61 2.96 -8.53
N ILE A 167 12.73 3.65 -8.71
CA ILE A 167 13.73 3.35 -9.73
C ILE A 167 15.03 2.99 -9.03
N GLU A 168 15.57 1.81 -9.33
CA GLU A 168 16.81 1.29 -8.77
C GLU A 168 17.79 0.96 -9.91
N PHE A 169 19.08 1.26 -9.70
CA PHE A 169 20.17 0.75 -10.53
C PHE A 169 20.52 -0.66 -10.08
N ILE A 170 20.64 -1.60 -11.02
CA ILE A 170 21.03 -2.99 -10.75
C ILE A 170 22.43 -3.27 -11.31
N GLU A 171 23.26 -3.89 -10.49
CA GLU A 171 24.59 -4.36 -10.88
C GLU A 171 24.82 -5.80 -10.41
N ASP A 172 25.59 -6.55 -11.19
CA ASP A 172 26.01 -7.91 -10.83
C ASP A 172 27.47 -7.87 -10.39
N SER A 173 27.70 -8.13 -9.10
CA SER A 173 29.03 -8.16 -8.51
C SER A 173 29.39 -9.58 -8.09
N ARG A 174 29.92 -10.35 -9.05
CA ARG A 174 30.39 -11.75 -8.87
C ARG A 174 29.27 -12.75 -8.54
N GLY A 175 28.09 -12.56 -9.13
CA GLY A 175 26.92 -13.42 -8.94
C GLY A 175 25.91 -12.88 -7.93
N ASP A 176 26.26 -11.81 -7.21
CA ASP A 176 25.35 -11.12 -6.30
C ASP A 176 24.79 -9.86 -6.99
N VAL A 177 23.48 -9.84 -7.21
CA VAL A 177 22.77 -8.67 -7.74
C VAL A 177 22.54 -7.68 -6.60
N THR A 178 23.18 -6.51 -6.68
CA THR A 178 22.94 -5.39 -5.76
C THR A 178 22.02 -4.36 -6.43
N ARG A 179 21.30 -3.61 -5.60
CA ARG A 179 20.34 -2.59 -6.04
C ARG A 179 20.65 -1.28 -5.32
N THR A 180 20.70 -0.19 -6.07
CA THR A 180 20.90 1.16 -5.53
C THR A 180 19.72 2.03 -5.91
N LEU A 181 19.02 2.58 -4.91
CA LEU A 181 17.93 3.51 -5.13
C LEU A 181 18.40 4.74 -5.90
N ILE A 182 17.74 5.05 -7.02
CA ILE A 182 17.96 6.26 -7.82
C ILE A 182 16.89 7.30 -7.49
N SER A 183 15.61 6.89 -7.47
CA SER A 183 14.49 7.77 -7.17
C SER A 183 13.30 7.00 -6.62
N ASP A 184 12.47 7.71 -5.86
CA ASP A 184 11.20 7.24 -5.30
C ASP A 184 10.22 8.40 -5.38
N ARG A 185 9.06 8.21 -6.03
CA ARG A 185 8.04 9.24 -6.22
C ARG A 185 6.65 8.64 -6.05
N GLY A 186 5.74 9.41 -5.46
CA GLY A 186 4.33 9.05 -5.26
C GLY A 186 4.08 8.16 -4.05
N TYR A 187 5.04 8.07 -3.12
CA TYR A 187 4.87 7.33 -1.88
C TYR A 187 3.73 7.91 -1.04
N GLY A 188 3.72 9.22 -0.82
CA GLY A 188 2.73 9.86 0.06
C GLY A 188 1.31 9.74 -0.49
N LEU A 189 1.14 9.83 -1.81
CA LEU A 189 -0.17 9.69 -2.45
C LEU A 189 -0.66 8.24 -2.36
N GLU A 190 0.20 7.26 -2.69
CA GLU A 190 -0.17 5.86 -2.60
C GLU A 190 -0.47 5.44 -1.15
N ASN A 191 0.36 5.86 -0.20
CA ASN A 191 0.16 5.57 1.23
C ASN A 191 -1.15 6.19 1.74
N GLY A 192 -1.41 7.46 1.42
CA GLY A 192 -2.65 8.14 1.78
C GLY A 192 -3.90 7.43 1.23
N LEU A 193 -3.87 6.98 -0.03
CA LEU A 193 -4.96 6.21 -0.66
C LEU A 193 -5.15 4.85 0.02
N SER A 194 -4.07 4.13 0.34
CA SER A 194 -4.14 2.87 1.08
C SER A 194 -4.69 3.05 2.50
N LEU A 195 -4.29 4.12 3.21
CA LEU A 195 -4.81 4.46 4.54
C LEU A 195 -6.31 4.77 4.47
N TYR A 196 -6.74 5.54 3.46
CA TYR A 196 -8.16 5.87 3.27
C TYR A 196 -8.99 4.62 2.95
N GLU A 197 -8.55 3.80 2.01
CA GLU A 197 -9.26 2.59 1.60
C GLU A 197 -9.34 1.56 2.74
N ALA A 198 -8.26 1.39 3.50
CA ALA A 198 -8.24 0.54 4.69
C ALA A 198 -9.25 1.00 5.75
N CYS A 199 -9.31 2.31 6.02
CA CYS A 199 -10.27 2.90 6.97
C CYS A 199 -11.71 2.66 6.50
N ARG A 200 -11.98 2.88 5.20
CA ARG A 200 -13.29 2.67 4.60
C ARG A 200 -13.72 1.20 4.69
N MET A 201 -12.84 0.27 4.34
CA MET A 201 -13.13 -1.17 4.41
C MET A 201 -13.42 -1.63 5.84
N VAL A 202 -12.65 -1.13 6.84
CA VAL A 202 -12.91 -1.45 8.25
C VAL A 202 -14.27 -0.93 8.71
N ARG A 203 -14.62 0.30 8.33
CA ARG A 203 -15.92 0.91 8.65
C ARG A 203 -17.10 0.18 8.03
N GLU A 204 -16.96 -0.23 6.78
CA GLU A 204 -18.04 -0.89 6.02
C GLU A 204 -18.28 -2.32 6.51
N ASN A 205 -17.22 -3.05 6.87
CA ASN A 205 -17.30 -4.50 7.09
C ASN A 205 -17.17 -4.95 8.55
N TYR A 206 -16.63 -4.13 9.44
CA TYR A 206 -16.26 -4.56 10.80
C TYR A 206 -16.74 -3.62 11.90
N ASP A 207 -16.35 -2.34 11.85
CA ASP A 207 -16.71 -1.35 12.88
C ASP A 207 -17.01 0.03 12.25
N PRO A 208 -18.30 0.39 12.07
CA PRO A 208 -18.71 1.67 11.47
C PRO A 208 -18.21 2.92 12.20
N SER A 209 -17.82 2.80 13.47
CA SER A 209 -17.33 3.90 14.30
C SER A 209 -15.82 4.03 14.33
N TYR A 210 -15.09 3.10 13.70
CA TYR A 210 -13.63 3.08 13.72
C TYR A 210 -13.04 4.36 13.11
N ASP A 211 -12.05 4.95 13.76
CA ASP A 211 -11.24 6.04 13.20
C ASP A 211 -9.78 5.78 13.58
N PRO A 212 -8.89 5.55 12.60
CA PRO A 212 -7.49 5.27 12.89
C PRO A 212 -6.79 6.52 13.42
N THR A 213 -5.82 6.32 14.30
CA THR A 213 -4.95 7.40 14.78
C THR A 213 -3.68 7.50 13.96
N GLY A 214 -3.29 8.71 13.57
CA GLY A 214 -2.03 8.97 12.85
C GLY A 214 -2.21 9.04 11.33
N PHE A 215 -1.32 9.80 10.69
CA PHE A 215 -1.38 10.13 9.26
C PHE A 215 -2.73 10.73 8.80
N ASP A 216 -3.32 11.59 9.65
CA ASP A 216 -4.66 12.12 9.42
C ASP A 216 -4.71 13.00 8.17
N TYR A 217 -3.67 13.78 7.91
CA TYR A 217 -3.67 14.70 6.78
C TYR A 217 -3.55 13.96 5.45
N GLU A 218 -2.66 12.97 5.34
CA GLU A 218 -2.55 12.12 4.15
C GLU A 218 -3.86 11.37 3.86
N ARG A 219 -4.42 10.72 4.88
CA ARG A 219 -5.65 9.94 4.77
C ARG A 219 -6.85 10.81 4.38
N LEU A 220 -7.04 11.94 5.07
CA LEU A 220 -8.17 12.84 4.79
C LEU A 220 -8.04 13.50 3.42
N SER A 221 -6.83 13.94 3.04
CA SER A 221 -6.58 14.51 1.70
C SER A 221 -6.92 13.51 0.60
N SER A 222 -6.53 12.25 0.78
CA SER A 222 -6.82 11.16 -0.17
C SER A 222 -8.31 10.90 -0.28
N GLY A 223 -9.03 10.87 0.85
CA GLY A 223 -10.48 10.74 0.87
C GLY A 223 -11.20 11.90 0.16
N PHE A 224 -10.69 13.13 0.32
CA PHE A 224 -11.22 14.28 -0.44
C PHE A 224 -11.01 14.11 -1.94
N ILE A 225 -9.80 13.73 -2.38
CA ILE A 225 -9.50 13.51 -3.80
C ILE A 225 -10.42 12.43 -4.40
N GLU A 226 -10.60 11.29 -3.71
CA GLU A 226 -11.51 10.24 -4.18
C GLU A 226 -12.96 10.73 -4.28
N SER A 227 -13.40 11.57 -3.35
CA SER A 227 -14.76 12.13 -3.34
C SER A 227 -15.07 13.08 -4.51
N LEU A 228 -14.07 13.51 -5.28
CA LEU A 228 -14.24 14.36 -6.46
C LEU A 228 -14.72 13.60 -7.71
N GLY A 229 -15.15 12.34 -7.56
CA GLY A 229 -15.55 11.49 -8.69
C GLY A 229 -14.36 10.82 -9.42
N LEU A 230 -13.17 10.87 -8.83
CA LEU A 230 -11.95 10.28 -9.39
C LEU A 230 -11.71 8.83 -8.96
N LYS A 231 -12.55 8.29 -8.07
CA LYS A 231 -12.41 6.96 -7.47
C LYS A 231 -12.08 5.86 -8.49
N ASP A 232 -12.86 5.74 -9.57
CA ASP A 232 -12.64 4.70 -10.58
C ASP A 232 -11.36 4.92 -11.38
N HIS A 233 -11.05 6.18 -11.74
CA HIS A 233 -9.82 6.55 -12.43
C HIS A 233 -8.58 6.20 -11.59
N ILE A 234 -8.64 6.48 -10.29
CA ILE A 234 -7.58 6.17 -9.33
C ILE A 234 -7.39 4.66 -9.21
N ARG A 235 -8.47 3.88 -9.07
CA ARG A 235 -8.39 2.42 -8.95
C ARG A 235 -7.81 1.76 -10.19
N ILE A 236 -8.29 2.14 -11.37
CA ILE A 236 -7.75 1.66 -12.64
C ILE A 236 -6.26 1.97 -12.70
N ALA A 237 -5.86 3.21 -12.41
CA ALA A 237 -4.46 3.63 -12.46
C ALA A 237 -3.57 2.87 -11.45
N ARG A 238 -4.07 2.60 -10.24
CA ARG A 238 -3.34 1.87 -9.20
C ARG A 238 -3.14 0.40 -9.57
N VAL A 239 -4.20 -0.28 -10.01
CA VAL A 239 -4.14 -1.73 -10.30
C VAL A 239 -3.46 -2.01 -11.63
N THR A 240 -3.82 -1.29 -12.70
CA THR A 240 -3.36 -1.59 -14.07
C THR A 240 -2.04 -0.92 -14.44
N LYS A 241 -1.63 0.10 -13.67
CA LYS A 241 -0.50 1.00 -13.95
C LYS A 241 -0.71 1.98 -15.10
N ASP A 242 -1.89 2.01 -15.70
CA ASP A 242 -2.26 2.99 -16.72
C ASP A 242 -2.83 4.26 -16.08
N LYS A 243 -2.02 5.32 -16.06
CA LYS A 243 -2.37 6.62 -15.47
C LYS A 243 -3.09 7.55 -16.46
N SER A 244 -3.26 7.15 -17.71
CA SER A 244 -3.63 8.05 -18.81
C SER A 244 -4.99 8.72 -18.64
N GLU A 245 -5.98 8.00 -18.12
CA GLU A 245 -7.32 8.56 -17.86
C GLU A 245 -7.31 9.47 -16.63
N LEU A 246 -6.59 9.09 -15.57
CA LEU A 246 -6.44 9.91 -14.36
C LEU A 246 -5.70 11.22 -14.67
N GLU A 247 -4.62 11.16 -15.45
CA GLU A 247 -3.87 12.34 -15.90
C GLU A 247 -4.72 13.28 -16.75
N ARG A 248 -5.60 12.73 -17.59
CA ARG A 248 -6.55 13.54 -18.39
C ARG A 248 -7.63 14.19 -17.54
N ALA A 249 -8.06 13.55 -16.46
CA ALA A 249 -9.06 14.11 -15.55
C ALA A 249 -8.50 15.21 -14.62
N LEU A 250 -7.17 15.31 -14.48
CA LEU A 250 -6.53 16.29 -13.61
C LEU A 250 -6.06 17.52 -14.42
N PRO A 251 -6.38 18.76 -14.00
CA PRO A 251 -6.15 19.97 -14.79
C PRO A 251 -4.67 20.24 -15.14
N ASN A 252 -3.75 19.78 -14.29
CA ASN A 252 -2.30 19.95 -14.46
C ASN A 252 -1.56 18.60 -14.47
N GLY A 253 -2.27 17.52 -14.81
CA GLY A 253 -1.76 16.16 -14.68
C GLY A 253 -1.58 15.70 -13.23
N LEU A 254 -0.93 14.56 -13.06
CA LEU A 254 -0.79 13.88 -11.76
C LEU A 254 0.43 14.36 -10.94
N ASP A 255 1.48 14.87 -11.60
CA ASP A 255 2.75 15.23 -10.95
C ASP A 255 2.61 16.25 -9.80
N PRO A 256 1.86 17.37 -9.95
CA PRO A 256 1.70 18.33 -8.85
C PRO A 256 1.02 17.71 -7.61
N LEU A 257 0.12 16.74 -7.82
CA LEU A 257 -0.53 16.01 -6.75
C LEU A 257 0.45 15.07 -6.05
N ILE A 258 1.22 14.30 -6.81
CA ILE A 258 2.28 13.42 -6.28
C ILE A 258 3.26 14.22 -5.42
N GLU A 259 3.78 15.33 -5.93
CA GLU A 259 4.77 16.14 -5.21
C GLU A 259 4.21 16.71 -3.90
N ALA A 260 2.96 17.18 -3.92
CA ALA A 260 2.34 17.75 -2.73
C ALA A 260 2.08 16.68 -1.66
N PHE A 261 1.70 15.46 -2.07
CA PHE A 261 1.49 14.34 -1.15
C PHE A 261 2.80 13.76 -0.60
N ASP A 262 3.86 13.68 -1.42
CA ASP A 262 5.17 13.22 -0.94
C ASP A 262 5.72 14.17 0.13
N GLU A 263 5.63 15.49 -0.08
CA GLU A 263 6.03 16.49 0.93
C GLU A 263 5.12 16.47 2.17
N LEU A 264 3.81 16.27 1.98
CA LEU A 264 2.89 16.06 3.10
C LEU A 264 3.32 14.88 3.97
N SER A 265 3.76 13.80 3.33
CA SER A 265 4.17 12.58 4.02
C SER A 265 5.46 12.73 4.79
N GLU A 266 6.43 13.45 4.24
CA GLU A 266 7.64 13.82 4.97
C GLU A 266 7.32 14.64 6.23
N LEU A 267 6.39 15.60 6.14
CA LEU A 267 5.98 16.42 7.27
C LEU A 267 5.22 15.60 8.34
N GLU A 268 4.34 14.68 7.94
CA GLU A 268 3.67 13.78 8.89
C GLU A 268 4.66 12.85 9.58
N ALA A 269 5.64 12.30 8.85
CA ALA A 269 6.70 11.49 9.41
C ALA A 269 7.55 12.29 10.41
N VAL A 270 7.89 13.55 10.12
CA VAL A 270 8.58 14.42 11.08
C VAL A 270 7.75 14.62 12.34
N ARG A 271 6.46 14.95 12.21
CA ARG A 271 5.53 15.12 13.35
C ARG A 271 5.47 13.89 14.25
N MET A 272 5.33 12.70 13.65
CA MET A 272 5.25 11.45 14.39
C MET A 272 6.56 11.11 15.11
N ASN A 273 7.71 11.42 14.51
CA ASN A 273 9.01 11.22 15.13
C ASN A 273 9.29 12.20 16.29
N SER A 274 8.58 13.32 16.36
CA SER A 274 8.72 14.32 17.41
C SER A 274 7.83 14.08 18.64
N VAL A 275 7.07 12.98 18.70
CA VAL A 275 6.07 12.73 19.77
C VAL A 275 6.64 12.75 21.20
N LEU A 276 7.94 12.50 21.37
CA LEU A 276 8.61 12.51 22.68
C LEU A 276 9.15 13.89 23.09
N ASP A 277 9.16 14.87 22.18
CA ASP A 277 9.60 16.25 22.42
C ASP A 277 8.46 17.22 22.10
N SER A 278 7.85 17.78 23.15
CA SER A 278 6.69 18.67 23.00
C SER A 278 6.96 19.91 22.16
N GLN A 279 8.18 20.45 22.19
CA GLN A 279 8.52 21.63 21.41
C GLN A 279 8.62 21.27 19.92
N GLN A 280 9.38 20.21 19.61
CA GLN A 280 9.50 19.74 18.23
C GLN A 280 8.16 19.29 17.65
N LEU A 281 7.32 18.62 18.48
CA LEU A 281 5.98 18.22 18.07
C LEU A 281 5.11 19.43 17.70
N SER A 282 5.19 20.51 18.49
CA SER A 282 4.46 21.75 18.21
C SER A 282 4.94 22.40 16.91
N GLU A 283 6.26 22.51 16.70
CA GLU A 283 6.85 23.09 15.49
C GLU A 283 6.50 22.27 14.24
N ALA A 284 6.58 20.95 14.33
CA ALA A 284 6.20 20.04 13.25
C ALA A 284 4.69 20.12 12.95
N SER A 285 3.84 20.24 13.97
CA SER A 285 2.38 20.36 13.79
C SER A 285 2.01 21.67 13.09
N VAL A 286 2.64 22.78 13.46
CA VAL A 286 2.43 24.08 12.78
C VAL A 286 2.88 24.00 11.32
N SER A 287 4.06 23.41 11.07
CA SER A 287 4.59 23.26 9.71
C SER A 287 3.65 22.43 8.81
N LEU A 288 3.13 21.33 9.35
CA LEU A 288 2.17 20.46 8.67
C LEU A 288 0.85 21.19 8.37
N GLU A 289 0.30 21.91 9.35
CA GLU A 289 -0.95 22.66 9.17
C GLU A 289 -0.77 23.80 8.15
N GLU A 290 0.34 24.55 8.23
CA GLU A 290 0.65 25.60 7.27
C GLU A 290 0.80 25.05 5.85
N PHE A 291 1.49 23.93 5.68
CA PHE A 291 1.62 23.26 4.40
C PHE A 291 0.24 22.84 3.84
N PHE A 292 -0.58 22.22 4.69
CA PHE A 292 -1.91 21.80 4.29
C PHE A 292 -2.79 22.98 3.84
N GLN A 293 -2.76 24.09 4.58
CA GLN A 293 -3.54 25.29 4.27
C GLN A 293 -3.02 26.02 3.03
N LYS A 294 -1.69 26.12 2.85
CA LYS A 294 -1.08 26.93 1.79
C LYS A 294 -0.87 26.18 0.48
N ARG A 295 -0.78 24.84 0.49
CA ARG A 295 -0.50 24.04 -0.70
C ARG A 295 -1.54 22.97 -0.99
N MET A 296 -1.86 22.09 -0.03
CA MET A 296 -2.80 20.99 -0.27
C MET A 296 -4.23 21.49 -0.53
N SER A 297 -4.76 22.35 0.34
CA SER A 297 -6.14 22.85 0.23
C SER A 297 -6.38 23.63 -1.07
N PRO A 298 -5.49 24.54 -1.51
CA PRO A 298 -5.62 25.20 -2.81
C PRO A 298 -5.58 24.21 -3.98
N LEU A 299 -4.69 23.22 -3.96
CA LEU A 299 -4.58 22.21 -5.00
C LEU A 299 -5.87 21.39 -5.14
N VAL A 300 -6.42 20.90 -4.02
CA VAL A 300 -7.70 20.16 -4.02
C VAL A 300 -8.84 21.05 -4.55
N THR A 301 -8.85 22.32 -4.18
CA THR A 301 -9.85 23.30 -4.65
C THR A 301 -9.75 23.53 -6.16
N GLU A 302 -8.54 23.60 -6.71
CA GLU A 302 -8.29 23.74 -8.14
C GLU A 302 -8.79 22.51 -8.92
N ILE A 303 -8.48 21.31 -8.43
CA ILE A 303 -8.96 20.05 -9.04
C ILE A 303 -10.48 20.02 -9.04
N SER A 304 -11.11 20.27 -7.89
CA SER A 304 -12.58 20.30 -7.76
C SER A 304 -13.23 21.32 -8.70
N SER A 305 -12.66 22.53 -8.79
CA SER A 305 -13.15 23.59 -9.66
C SER A 305 -13.04 23.25 -11.14
N SER A 306 -11.99 22.52 -11.53
CA SER A 306 -11.74 22.11 -12.92
C SER A 306 -12.72 21.01 -13.35
N LEU A 307 -12.89 19.97 -12.52
CA LEU A 307 -13.86 18.91 -12.74
C LEU A 307 -15.30 19.42 -12.83
N SER A 308 -15.64 20.46 -12.05
CA SER A 308 -16.95 21.12 -12.11
C SER A 308 -17.19 21.80 -13.46
N LYS A 309 -16.17 22.48 -14.01
CA LYS A 309 -16.27 23.20 -15.30
C LYS A 309 -16.41 22.25 -16.49
N GLU A 310 -15.80 21.08 -16.39
CA GLU A 310 -15.85 20.05 -17.43
C GLU A 310 -17.16 19.23 -17.42
N GLY A 311 -18.06 19.52 -16.47
CA GLY A 311 -19.34 18.80 -16.35
C GLY A 311 -19.17 17.37 -15.85
N ILE A 312 -18.02 17.03 -15.28
CA ILE A 312 -17.72 15.70 -14.69
C ILE A 312 -18.42 15.55 -13.33
N GLN A 313 -18.89 16.66 -12.72
CA GLN A 313 -19.75 16.59 -11.55
C GLN A 313 -21.19 16.21 -11.91
N ASN A 314 -21.46 14.91 -12.00
CA ASN A 314 -22.74 14.39 -11.54
C ASN A 314 -22.54 13.80 -10.14
N VAL A 315 -23.26 14.37 -9.18
CA VAL A 315 -23.45 13.89 -7.80
C VAL A 315 -22.35 14.27 -6.80
N ILE A 316 -22.45 15.48 -6.24
CA ILE A 316 -22.25 15.67 -4.80
C ILE A 316 -23.45 16.48 -4.29
N LYS A 317 -24.38 15.79 -3.63
CA LYS A 317 -25.37 16.36 -2.71
C LYS A 317 -25.24 15.60 -1.40
#